data_AF-A0A9X4BGB0-F1
#
_entry.id   AF-A0A9X4BGB0-F1
#
_cell.length_a   1.000
_cell.length_b   1.000
_cell.length_c   1.000
_cell.angle_alpha   90.00
_cell.angle_beta   90.00
_cell.angle_gamma   90.00
#
_symmetry.space_group_name_H-M   'P 1'
#
loop_
_entity.id
_entity.type
_entity.pdbx_description
1 polymer ?
#
loop_
_entity_poly.entity_id
_entity_poly.type
_entity_poly.pdbx_seq_one_letter_code
_entity_poly.pdbx_strand_id
1 'polypeptide(L)'
;MIDLEHLRELTFPASQTAAADHLGAASGIVVAGRFLYVIADDERYLGVFDPAGQRDGMKVRLFPGDLPDDAAARKARKPDLEALVRLPPFAGYPAGALFAFASGSKPNRQTGVLLGLDDAGALIGAPRAVDLSALYAPLQRRFPALNLEGAAVCGAHLVLLQRASGGHPENATIRFALSEVLHALDTTNELRLPALPFETRTIDLGRVDGVPLGFTDAAALPDGRLVFSAVAEGTDDTYNDGACVDAAIGVLGADGCVQTLEFVRPMRKIEGVDARLDGDVIRLLLVSDADDRSRPGALYAAVLAPAGG
;
A
#
# COMPACT_ATOMS: atom_id res chain seq x y z
N MET A 1 20.56 0.28 -9.84
CA MET A 1 19.79 -0.98 -9.83
C MET A 1 19.64 -1.42 -8.39
N ILE A 2 18.51 -2.02 -8.01
CA ILE A 2 18.32 -2.56 -6.65
C ILE A 2 18.35 -4.08 -6.70
N ASP A 3 19.26 -4.65 -5.92
CA ASP A 3 19.33 -6.08 -5.67
C ASP A 3 18.38 -6.46 -4.52
N LEU A 4 17.59 -7.50 -4.74
CA LEU A 4 16.67 -8.03 -3.74
C LEU A 4 17.27 -9.23 -3.00
N GLU A 5 17.30 -9.14 -1.67
CA GLU A 5 17.51 -10.28 -0.79
C GLU A 5 16.16 -10.91 -0.44
N HIS A 6 15.89 -12.13 -0.89
CA HIS A 6 14.67 -12.84 -0.53
C HIS A 6 14.71 -13.27 0.94
N LEU A 7 13.72 -12.84 1.73
CA LEU A 7 13.62 -13.18 3.15
C LEU A 7 12.69 -14.37 3.40
N ARG A 8 11.46 -14.32 2.86
CA ARG A 8 10.44 -15.37 3.06
C ARG A 8 9.31 -15.28 2.05
N GLU A 9 8.60 -16.39 1.90
CA GLU A 9 7.27 -16.40 1.32
C GLU A 9 6.22 -15.97 2.36
N LEU A 10 5.13 -15.36 1.89
CA LEU A 10 4.01 -14.89 2.71
C LEU A 10 3.00 -16.02 2.96
N THR A 11 3.43 -17.03 3.70
CA THR A 11 2.65 -18.24 3.99
C THR A 11 2.02 -18.24 5.39
N PHE A 12 0.90 -18.93 5.50
CA PHE A 12 0.16 -19.20 6.72
C PHE A 12 0.26 -20.70 7.05
N PRO A 13 0.08 -21.11 8.33
CA PRO A 13 -0.05 -22.51 8.66
C PRO A 13 -1.15 -23.18 7.85
N ALA A 14 -0.91 -24.40 7.39
CA ALA A 14 -1.89 -25.17 6.64
C ALA A 14 -3.20 -25.29 7.44
N SER A 15 -4.29 -24.76 6.87
CA SER A 15 -5.62 -24.90 7.45
C SER A 15 -6.26 -26.22 6.98
N GLN A 16 -7.10 -26.82 7.82
CA GLN A 16 -7.97 -27.94 7.39
C GLN A 16 -9.17 -27.45 6.53
N THR A 17 -9.32 -26.15 6.34
CA THR A 17 -10.37 -25.53 5.50
C THR A 17 -9.82 -25.06 4.15
N ALA A 18 -10.69 -24.87 3.16
CA ALA A 18 -10.36 -24.45 1.80
C ALA A 18 -9.82 -23.00 1.67
N ALA A 19 -9.46 -22.34 2.76
CA ALA A 19 -8.85 -21.01 2.70
C ALA A 19 -7.40 -21.12 2.22
N ALA A 20 -6.95 -20.20 1.36
CA ALA A 20 -5.57 -20.18 0.86
C ALA A 20 -4.56 -20.25 2.01
N ASP A 21 -3.49 -21.02 1.86
CA ASP A 21 -2.40 -21.15 2.83
C ASP A 21 -1.32 -20.07 2.64
N HIS A 22 -1.55 -19.08 1.79
CA HIS A 22 -0.64 -17.98 1.52
C HIS A 22 -1.37 -16.68 1.18
N LEU A 23 -0.61 -15.59 1.13
CA LEU A 23 -1.01 -14.28 0.62
C LEU A 23 -0.28 -14.06 -0.72
N GLY A 24 -1.02 -14.05 -1.84
CA GLY A 24 -0.45 -13.95 -3.20
C GLY A 24 -0.28 -12.52 -3.72
N ALA A 25 -1.36 -11.74 -3.63
CA ALA A 25 -1.44 -10.39 -4.21
C ALA A 25 -1.24 -9.32 -3.13
N ALA A 26 -0.02 -9.20 -2.62
CA ALA A 26 0.31 -8.26 -1.54
C ALA A 26 0.38 -6.82 -2.07
N SER A 27 -0.40 -5.90 -1.51
CA SER A 27 -0.62 -4.54 -2.05
C SER A 27 -0.27 -3.41 -1.06
N GLY A 28 0.53 -3.71 -0.05
CA GLY A 28 0.98 -2.71 0.92
C GLY A 28 1.49 -3.34 2.21
N ILE A 29 2.49 -2.70 2.81
CA ILE A 29 3.21 -3.22 3.97
C ILE A 29 3.45 -2.13 5.03
N VAL A 30 3.32 -2.50 6.30
CA VAL A 30 3.73 -1.66 7.42
C VAL A 30 4.46 -2.50 8.46
N VAL A 31 5.60 -2.00 8.96
CA VAL A 31 6.24 -2.55 10.15
C VAL A 31 5.85 -1.77 11.40
N ALA A 32 5.37 -2.47 12.43
CA ALA A 32 5.20 -1.90 13.77
C ALA A 32 5.80 -2.83 14.83
N GLY A 33 6.86 -2.37 15.49
CA GLY A 33 7.59 -3.19 16.46
C GLY A 33 8.17 -4.43 15.78
N ARG A 34 7.69 -5.61 16.19
CA ARG A 34 8.10 -6.91 15.61
C ARG A 34 7.10 -7.48 14.60
N PHE A 35 6.09 -6.71 14.24
CA PHE A 35 5.01 -7.17 13.38
C PHE A 35 5.15 -6.55 11.99
N LEU A 36 4.98 -7.40 10.99
CA LEU A 36 4.91 -7.03 9.58
C LEU A 36 3.46 -7.24 9.13
N TYR A 37 2.79 -6.14 8.82
CA TYR A 37 1.40 -6.14 8.39
C TYR A 37 1.34 -6.00 6.89
N VAL A 38 0.60 -6.88 6.22
CA VAL A 38 0.48 -6.91 4.77
C VAL A 38 -0.98 -7.01 4.38
N ILE A 39 -1.45 -6.05 3.59
CA ILE A 39 -2.76 -6.12 2.93
C ILE A 39 -2.63 -6.78 1.56
N ALA A 40 -3.76 -7.24 1.04
CA ALA A 40 -3.86 -7.76 -0.31
C ALA A 40 -5.16 -7.27 -0.95
N ASP A 41 -5.09 -6.91 -2.23
CA ASP A 41 -6.22 -6.39 -3.01
C ASP A 41 -7.36 -7.41 -3.14
N ASP A 42 -6.99 -8.68 -3.30
CA ASP A 42 -7.86 -9.81 -3.62
C ASP A 42 -8.26 -10.63 -2.40
N GLU A 43 -8.15 -10.03 -1.20
CA GLU A 43 -8.43 -10.69 0.07
C GLU A 43 -9.31 -9.88 1.02
N ARG A 44 -9.82 -10.57 2.05
CA ARG A 44 -10.64 -9.98 3.13
C ARG A 44 -9.99 -10.06 4.51
N TYR A 45 -8.69 -10.29 4.54
CA TYR A 45 -7.90 -10.40 5.75
C TYR A 45 -6.57 -9.66 5.60
N LEU A 46 -6.01 -9.27 6.74
CA LEU A 46 -4.65 -8.76 6.87
C LEU A 46 -3.73 -9.93 7.20
N GLY A 47 -2.61 -10.03 6.49
CA GLY A 47 -1.51 -10.90 6.86
C GLY A 47 -0.67 -10.27 7.97
N VAL A 48 -0.35 -11.03 9.00
CA VAL A 48 0.54 -10.63 10.10
C VAL A 48 1.72 -11.59 10.12
N PHE A 49 2.91 -11.08 9.91
CA PHE A 49 4.13 -11.86 9.85
C PHE A 49 5.19 -11.31 10.81
N ASP A 50 6.24 -12.08 11.02
CA ASP A 50 7.46 -11.63 11.67
C ASP A 50 8.47 -11.22 10.59
N PRO A 51 8.97 -9.96 10.57
CA PRO A 51 10.02 -9.53 9.66
C PRO A 51 11.29 -10.38 9.73
N ALA A 52 11.59 -10.95 10.91
CA ALA A 52 12.75 -11.83 11.09
C ALA A 52 12.54 -13.25 10.54
N GLY A 53 11.33 -13.56 10.03
CA GLY A 53 11.02 -14.85 9.42
C GLY A 53 10.94 -16.02 10.39
N GLN A 54 10.93 -15.79 11.71
CA GLN A 54 11.02 -16.86 12.71
C GLN A 54 9.68 -17.54 13.02
N ARG A 55 8.58 -17.00 12.50
CA ARG A 55 7.20 -17.42 12.83
C ARG A 55 6.35 -17.50 11.57
N ASP A 56 5.42 -18.45 11.59
CA ASP A 56 4.38 -18.56 10.56
C ASP A 56 3.49 -17.32 10.56
N GLY A 57 2.88 -17.03 9.40
CA GLY A 57 1.93 -15.93 9.27
C GLY A 57 0.63 -16.18 10.04
N MET A 58 -0.06 -15.10 10.40
CA MET A 58 -1.41 -15.14 10.95
C MET A 58 -2.36 -14.30 10.09
N LYS A 59 -3.61 -14.72 9.99
CA LYS A 59 -4.68 -13.96 9.33
C LYS A 59 -5.52 -13.20 10.34
N VAL A 60 -5.76 -11.91 10.08
CA VAL A 60 -6.74 -11.11 10.81
C VAL A 60 -7.85 -10.71 9.87
N ARG A 61 -9.08 -11.18 10.15
CA ARG A 61 -10.26 -10.89 9.31
C ARG A 61 -10.55 -9.39 9.30
N LEU A 62 -10.65 -8.78 8.12
CA LEU A 62 -10.96 -7.35 7.94
C LEU A 62 -12.43 -7.11 7.57
N PHE A 63 -12.98 -7.95 6.70
CA PHE A 63 -14.36 -7.83 6.22
C PHE A 63 -15.13 -9.14 6.40
N PRO A 64 -16.43 -9.11 6.71
CA PRO A 64 -17.22 -10.32 6.90
C PRO A 64 -17.36 -11.14 5.60
N GLY A 65 -17.55 -12.44 5.77
CA GLY A 65 -17.80 -13.38 4.67
C GLY A 65 -16.58 -13.68 3.80
N ASP A 66 -16.76 -14.66 2.91
CA ASP A 66 -15.71 -15.10 2.01
C ASP A 66 -15.94 -14.65 0.58
N LEU A 67 -14.84 -14.73 -0.15
CA LEU A 67 -14.65 -14.26 -1.50
C LEU A 67 -14.84 -15.48 -2.42
N PRO A 68 -15.63 -15.42 -3.52
CA PRO A 68 -15.96 -16.60 -4.35
C PRO A 68 -14.77 -17.08 -5.21
N ASP A 69 -14.56 -18.37 -5.41
CA ASP A 69 -13.37 -18.85 -6.15
C ASP A 69 -13.33 -18.47 -7.64
N ASP A 70 -14.48 -18.24 -8.27
CA ASP A 70 -14.55 -17.74 -9.64
C ASP A 70 -13.94 -16.34 -9.76
N ALA A 71 -13.01 -16.16 -10.70
CA ALA A 71 -12.22 -14.94 -10.85
C ALA A 71 -13.07 -13.69 -11.15
N ALA A 72 -14.09 -13.82 -11.99
CA ALA A 72 -14.95 -12.68 -12.34
C ALA A 72 -15.85 -12.26 -11.17
N ALA A 73 -16.47 -13.24 -10.50
CA ALA A 73 -17.26 -13.01 -9.30
C ALA A 73 -16.40 -12.46 -8.15
N ARG A 74 -15.14 -12.89 -8.06
CA ARG A 74 -14.14 -12.39 -7.11
C ARG A 74 -13.84 -10.91 -7.38
N LYS A 75 -13.42 -10.57 -8.60
CA LYS A 75 -13.07 -9.19 -9.02
C LYS A 75 -14.23 -8.21 -8.81
N ALA A 76 -15.48 -8.69 -8.91
CA ALA A 76 -16.68 -7.90 -8.64
C ALA A 76 -16.95 -7.64 -7.15
N ARG A 77 -16.43 -8.48 -6.23
CA ARG A 77 -16.74 -8.46 -4.79
C ARG A 77 -15.53 -8.13 -3.90
N LYS A 78 -14.31 -8.07 -4.45
CA LYS A 78 -13.10 -7.74 -3.67
C LYS A 78 -13.16 -6.30 -3.13
N PRO A 79 -12.74 -6.08 -1.88
CA PRO A 79 -12.70 -4.75 -1.28
C PRO A 79 -11.61 -3.87 -1.90
N ASP A 80 -10.57 -4.48 -2.50
CA ASP A 80 -9.50 -3.78 -3.22
C ASP A 80 -8.71 -2.84 -2.30
N LEU A 81 -8.21 -3.38 -1.19
CA LEU A 81 -7.31 -2.64 -0.28
C LEU A 81 -5.93 -2.55 -0.92
N GLU A 82 -5.51 -1.34 -1.28
CA GLU A 82 -4.29 -1.09 -2.06
C GLU A 82 -3.31 -0.12 -1.36
N ALA A 83 -3.66 0.34 -0.15
CA ALA A 83 -2.75 1.20 0.61
C ALA A 83 -2.91 0.95 2.11
N LEU A 84 -1.78 0.81 2.81
CA LEU A 84 -1.72 0.59 4.25
C LEU A 84 -0.77 1.62 4.87
N VAL A 85 -1.25 2.33 5.89
CA VAL A 85 -0.42 3.33 6.59
C VAL A 85 -0.50 3.16 8.09
N ARG A 86 0.62 3.42 8.78
CA ARG A 86 0.63 3.60 10.23
C ARG A 86 0.27 5.03 10.60
N LEU A 87 -0.79 5.19 11.37
CA LEU A 87 -1.18 6.45 12.00
C LEU A 87 -0.49 6.61 13.36
N PRO A 88 -0.04 7.82 13.72
CA PRO A 88 0.49 8.10 15.05
C PRO A 88 -0.63 8.01 16.11
N PRO A 89 -0.30 8.06 17.42
CA PRO A 89 -1.30 8.15 18.48
C PRO A 89 -2.33 9.26 18.29
N PHE A 90 -3.59 8.95 18.59
CA PHE A 90 -4.72 9.90 18.61
C PHE A 90 -5.82 9.42 19.55
N ALA A 91 -6.89 10.21 19.69
CA ALA A 91 -8.02 9.85 20.53
C ALA A 91 -8.60 8.47 20.12
N GLY A 92 -8.91 7.63 21.11
CA GLY A 92 -9.32 6.24 20.92
C GLY A 92 -8.19 5.24 20.59
N TYR A 93 -7.01 5.72 20.19
CA TYR A 93 -5.89 4.90 19.71
C TYR A 93 -4.55 5.41 20.29
N PRO A 94 -4.29 5.20 21.60
CA PRO A 94 -3.17 5.83 22.31
C PRO A 94 -1.78 5.37 21.87
N ALA A 95 -1.66 4.18 21.27
CA ALA A 95 -0.40 3.71 20.66
C ALA A 95 -0.39 3.84 19.12
N GLY A 96 -1.40 4.50 18.56
CA GLY A 96 -1.63 4.62 17.13
C GLY A 96 -2.48 3.49 16.54
N ALA A 97 -2.58 3.49 15.23
CA ALA A 97 -3.41 2.55 14.48
C ALA A 97 -2.79 2.25 13.11
N LEU A 98 -3.23 1.16 12.49
CA LEU A 98 -3.09 0.96 11.04
C LEU A 98 -4.36 1.43 10.37
N PHE A 99 -4.23 2.04 9.19
CA PHE A 99 -5.36 2.39 8.35
C PHE A 99 -5.14 1.89 6.92
N ALA A 100 -6.03 1.00 6.49
CA ALA A 100 -6.06 0.49 5.13
C ALA A 100 -7.10 1.24 4.30
N PHE A 101 -6.74 1.60 3.07
CA PHE A 101 -7.61 2.28 2.11
C PHE A 101 -7.97 1.35 0.97
N ALA A 102 -9.24 1.37 0.57
CA ALA A 102 -9.67 0.78 -0.69
C ALA A 102 -9.28 1.71 -1.85
N SER A 103 -9.01 1.18 -3.05
CA SER A 103 -8.47 1.94 -4.18
C SER A 103 -9.31 3.12 -4.66
N GLY A 104 -10.62 3.12 -4.41
CA GLY A 104 -11.54 4.16 -4.92
C GLY A 104 -11.88 4.03 -6.41
N SER A 105 -11.39 2.99 -7.08
CA SER A 105 -11.55 2.75 -8.53
C SER A 105 -12.94 2.31 -8.96
N LYS A 106 -13.78 1.86 -8.02
CA LYS A 106 -15.18 1.47 -8.28
C LYS A 106 -16.09 1.87 -7.10
N PRO A 107 -17.41 2.00 -7.33
CA PRO A 107 -18.35 2.36 -6.27
C PRO A 107 -18.32 1.45 -5.04
N ASN A 108 -17.98 0.17 -5.20
CA ASN A 108 -17.86 -0.82 -4.12
C ASN A 108 -16.47 -0.88 -3.46
N ARG A 109 -15.54 -0.01 -3.84
CA ARG A 109 -14.14 0.05 -3.36
C ARG A 109 -13.90 1.37 -2.60
N GLN A 110 -14.79 1.67 -1.66
CA GLN A 110 -14.82 2.93 -0.91
C GLN A 110 -14.86 2.71 0.61
N THR A 111 -14.41 1.55 1.07
CA THR A 111 -14.43 1.20 2.50
C THR A 111 -13.02 0.89 2.97
N GLY A 112 -12.49 1.74 3.84
CA GLY A 112 -11.23 1.51 4.53
C GLY A 112 -11.42 0.73 5.82
N VAL A 113 -10.31 0.33 6.45
CA VAL A 113 -10.32 -0.41 7.71
C VAL A 113 -9.28 0.15 8.66
N LEU A 114 -9.73 0.57 9.84
CA LEU A 114 -8.88 1.06 10.92
C LEU A 114 -8.67 -0.05 11.96
N LEU A 115 -7.41 -0.31 12.33
CA LEU A 115 -7.04 -1.32 13.32
C LEU A 115 -6.17 -0.68 14.41
N GLY A 116 -6.58 -0.80 15.67
CA GLY A 116 -5.81 -0.25 16.78
C GLY A 116 -4.54 -1.02 17.05
N LEU A 117 -3.51 -0.32 17.53
CA LEU A 117 -2.25 -0.92 17.98
C LEU A 117 -2.07 -0.74 19.48
N ASP A 118 -1.29 -1.62 20.10
CA ASP A 118 -0.68 -1.42 21.42
C ASP A 118 0.74 -0.83 21.31
N ASP A 119 1.38 -0.54 22.45
CA ASP A 119 2.72 0.06 22.51
C ASP A 119 3.82 -0.85 21.91
N ALA A 120 3.57 -2.17 21.84
CA ALA A 120 4.48 -3.12 21.19
C ALA A 120 4.24 -3.21 19.67
N GLY A 121 3.23 -2.51 19.16
CA GLY A 121 2.80 -2.53 17.77
C GLY A 121 1.92 -3.72 17.42
N ALA A 122 1.38 -4.47 18.40
CA ALA A 122 0.43 -5.55 18.16
C ALA A 122 -0.99 -5.02 17.95
N LEU A 123 -1.83 -5.75 17.22
CA LEU A 123 -3.22 -5.34 16.99
C LEU A 123 -4.06 -5.51 18.26
N ILE A 124 -4.90 -4.51 18.54
CA ILE A 124 -5.88 -4.52 19.63
C ILE A 124 -7.28 -4.16 19.13
N GLY A 125 -8.27 -4.78 19.76
CA GLY A 125 -9.67 -4.58 19.41
C GLY A 125 -10.05 -5.21 18.06
N ALA A 126 -11.28 -4.93 17.62
CA ALA A 126 -11.78 -5.39 16.33
C ALA A 126 -11.47 -4.37 15.22
N PRO A 127 -11.23 -4.81 13.98
CA PRO A 127 -11.15 -3.90 12.83
C PRO A 127 -12.43 -3.09 12.69
N ARG A 128 -12.29 -1.80 12.40
CA ARG A 128 -13.39 -0.87 12.21
C ARG A 128 -13.46 -0.42 10.75
N ALA A 129 -14.59 -0.69 10.09
CA ALA A 129 -14.85 -0.18 8.75
C ALA A 129 -15.03 1.34 8.77
N VAL A 130 -14.44 2.02 7.79
CA VAL A 130 -14.53 3.47 7.60
C VAL A 130 -15.04 3.74 6.19
N ASP A 131 -16.14 4.47 6.07
CA ASP A 131 -16.63 4.94 4.78
C ASP A 131 -15.74 6.07 4.24
N LEU A 132 -15.16 5.86 3.06
CA LEU A 132 -14.25 6.78 2.38
C LEU A 132 -14.95 7.56 1.27
N SER A 133 -16.25 7.35 1.04
CA SER A 133 -16.97 7.94 -0.09
C SER A 133 -16.94 9.48 -0.07
N ALA A 134 -17.02 10.08 1.13
CA ALA A 134 -16.93 11.53 1.30
C ALA A 134 -15.53 12.07 0.98
N LEU A 135 -14.47 11.33 1.34
CA LEU A 135 -13.08 11.65 0.98
C LEU A 135 -12.86 11.52 -0.53
N TYR A 136 -13.42 10.48 -1.15
CA TYR A 136 -13.14 10.13 -2.54
C TYR A 136 -13.93 10.96 -3.54
N ALA A 137 -15.14 11.40 -3.22
CA ALA A 137 -15.97 12.22 -4.11
C ALA A 137 -15.25 13.45 -4.71
N PRO A 138 -14.55 14.31 -3.94
CA PRO A 138 -13.76 15.41 -4.52
C PRO A 138 -12.57 14.93 -5.35
N LEU A 139 -11.93 13.81 -4.97
CA LEU A 139 -10.78 13.26 -5.69
C LEU A 139 -11.19 12.67 -7.04
N GLN A 140 -12.32 11.96 -7.11
CA GLN A 140 -12.88 11.40 -8.35
C GLN A 140 -13.26 12.48 -9.38
N ARG A 141 -13.58 13.71 -8.92
CA ARG A 141 -13.77 14.86 -9.82
C ARG A 141 -12.47 15.34 -10.44
N ARG A 142 -11.34 15.21 -9.74
CA ARG A 142 -10.00 15.60 -10.25
C ARG A 142 -9.35 14.47 -11.06
N PHE A 143 -9.57 13.24 -10.63
CA PHE A 143 -9.05 12.00 -11.21
C PHE A 143 -10.24 11.10 -11.57
N PRO A 144 -10.80 11.18 -12.79
CA PRO A 144 -11.94 10.36 -13.20
C PRO A 144 -11.71 8.84 -13.08
N ALA A 145 -10.44 8.41 -13.09
CA ALA A 145 -10.02 7.05 -12.77
C ALA A 145 -9.15 7.05 -11.49
N LEU A 146 -9.75 7.51 -10.40
CA LEU A 146 -9.12 7.43 -9.07
C LEU A 146 -8.70 5.98 -8.79
N ASN A 147 -7.45 5.79 -8.42
CA ASN A 147 -6.86 4.51 -8.06
C ASN A 147 -5.73 4.79 -7.08
N LEU A 148 -6.07 4.77 -5.79
CA LEU A 148 -5.11 4.99 -4.73
C LEU A 148 -4.36 3.69 -4.46
N GLU A 149 -3.03 3.75 -4.56
CA GLU A 149 -2.13 2.59 -4.35
C GLU A 149 -0.96 2.98 -3.46
N GLY A 150 -1.18 3.82 -2.45
CA GLY A 150 -0.14 4.11 -1.49
C GLY A 150 -0.58 5.16 -0.49
N ALA A 151 -0.11 5.00 0.74
CA ALA A 151 -0.40 5.93 1.81
C ALA A 151 0.77 6.04 2.78
N ALA A 152 1.20 7.26 3.09
CA ALA A 152 2.28 7.52 4.03
C ALA A 152 1.94 8.69 4.95
N VAL A 153 2.36 8.61 6.22
CA VAL A 153 2.37 9.77 7.12
C VAL A 153 3.73 10.44 7.03
N CYS A 154 3.77 11.64 6.44
CA CYS A 154 4.98 12.41 6.24
C CYS A 154 4.87 13.78 6.92
N GLY A 155 5.57 13.92 8.06
CA GLY A 155 5.45 15.09 8.93
C GLY A 155 4.02 15.31 9.40
N ALA A 156 3.47 16.49 9.12
CA ALA A 156 2.10 16.87 9.50
C ALA A 156 1.02 16.43 8.49
N HIS A 157 1.35 15.57 7.53
CA HIS A 157 0.44 15.21 6.44
C HIS A 157 0.22 13.71 6.33
N LEU A 158 -1.03 13.32 6.03
CA LEU A 158 -1.30 12.07 5.32
C LEU A 158 -1.09 12.34 3.83
N VAL A 159 -0.27 11.51 3.18
CA VAL A 159 0.00 11.55 1.75
C VAL A 159 -0.62 10.30 1.13
N LEU A 160 -1.53 10.47 0.18
CA LEU A 160 -2.09 9.40 -0.65
C LEU A 160 -1.46 9.44 -2.04
N LEU A 161 -1.22 8.28 -2.62
CA LEU A 161 -0.63 8.14 -3.96
C LEU A 161 -1.70 7.67 -4.94
N GLN A 162 -2.01 8.53 -5.91
CA GLN A 162 -2.79 8.18 -7.09
C GLN A 162 -1.86 7.52 -8.10
N ARG A 163 -2.23 6.32 -8.57
CA ARG A 163 -1.50 5.58 -9.60
C ARG A 163 -1.90 6.01 -11.01
N ALA A 164 -0.90 6.10 -11.89
CA ALA A 164 -1.08 6.13 -13.34
C ALA A 164 -1.43 4.74 -13.90
N SER A 165 -2.40 4.67 -14.80
CA SER A 165 -2.71 3.47 -15.61
C SER A 165 -2.65 3.79 -17.10
N GLY A 166 -2.66 2.77 -17.98
CA GLY A 166 -2.52 2.95 -19.44
C GLY A 166 -3.55 3.90 -20.07
N GLY A 167 -4.78 3.97 -19.53
CA GLY A 167 -5.81 4.93 -19.96
C GLY A 167 -5.78 6.28 -19.22
N HIS A 168 -5.08 6.36 -18.08
CA HIS A 168 -5.08 7.51 -17.18
C HIS A 168 -3.67 7.70 -16.57
N PRO A 169 -2.74 8.34 -17.29
CA PRO A 169 -1.31 8.28 -16.99
C PRO A 169 -0.86 9.23 -15.86
N GLU A 170 -1.78 9.66 -14.98
CA GLU A 170 -1.47 10.69 -13.97
C GLU A 170 -1.12 10.04 -12.63
N ASN A 171 0.17 9.93 -12.32
CA ASN A 171 0.60 9.70 -10.94
C ASN A 171 0.48 11.01 -10.17
N ALA A 172 -0.01 10.96 -8.93
CA ALA A 172 -0.04 12.15 -8.09
C ALA A 172 0.12 11.84 -6.60
N THR A 173 0.71 12.78 -5.87
CA THR A 173 0.63 12.83 -4.41
C THR A 173 -0.50 13.75 -3.99
N ILE A 174 -1.29 13.33 -3.01
CA ILE A 174 -2.45 14.07 -2.48
C ILE A 174 -2.25 14.19 -0.97
N ARG A 175 -2.06 15.41 -0.48
CA ARG A 175 -1.73 15.67 0.92
C ARG A 175 -2.94 16.21 1.67
N PHE A 176 -3.23 15.63 2.82
CA PHE A 176 -4.22 16.13 3.78
C PHE A 176 -3.54 16.48 5.10
N ALA A 177 -4.05 17.49 5.80
CA ALA A 177 -3.58 17.79 7.15
C ALA A 177 -3.88 16.60 8.07
N LEU A 178 -2.83 16.00 8.64
CA LEU A 178 -2.97 14.77 9.43
C LEU A 178 -3.88 14.98 10.64
N SER A 179 -3.82 16.15 11.28
CA SER A 179 -4.67 16.50 12.41
C SER A 179 -6.16 16.43 12.09
N GLU A 180 -6.56 16.84 10.88
CA GLU A 180 -7.96 16.78 10.44
C GLU A 180 -8.40 15.34 10.18
N VAL A 181 -7.53 14.53 9.57
CA VAL A 181 -7.77 13.10 9.36
C VAL A 181 -7.96 12.38 10.69
N LEU A 182 -7.06 12.57 11.65
CA LEU A 182 -7.13 11.92 12.96
C LEU A 182 -8.38 12.34 13.73
N HIS A 183 -8.77 13.62 13.67
CA HIS A 183 -10.00 14.10 14.29
C HIS A 183 -11.26 13.51 13.65
N ALA A 184 -11.31 13.41 12.31
CA ALA A 184 -12.45 12.81 11.62
C ALA A 184 -12.59 11.31 11.93
N LEU A 185 -11.46 10.59 12.04
CA LEU A 185 -11.46 9.17 12.39
C LEU A 185 -11.96 8.91 13.83
N ASP A 186 -11.69 9.79 14.78
CA ASP A 186 -12.13 9.63 16.17
C ASP A 186 -13.65 9.78 16.34
N THR A 187 -14.27 10.64 15.53
CA THR A 187 -15.65 11.09 15.78
C THR A 187 -16.71 10.23 15.12
N THR A 188 -16.43 9.61 13.97
CA THR A 188 -17.44 8.85 13.22
C THR A 188 -16.83 7.65 12.46
N ASN A 189 -17.69 6.83 11.86
CA ASN A 189 -17.27 5.77 10.91
C ASN A 189 -17.20 6.27 9.46
N GLU A 190 -17.24 7.58 9.23
CA GLU A 190 -17.15 8.21 7.92
C GLU A 190 -15.98 9.20 7.91
N LEU A 191 -15.04 9.04 6.97
CA LEU A 191 -13.92 9.97 6.85
C LEU A 191 -14.34 11.20 6.05
N ARG A 192 -14.92 12.17 6.75
CA ARG A 192 -15.32 13.47 6.20
C ARG A 192 -14.37 14.57 6.63
N LEU A 193 -13.62 15.10 5.69
CA LEU A 193 -12.67 16.19 5.93
C LEU A 193 -13.33 17.56 5.66
N PRO A 194 -13.01 18.60 6.46
CA PRO A 194 -13.60 19.94 6.32
C PRO A 194 -13.04 20.72 5.12
N ALA A 195 -11.84 20.36 4.64
CA ALA A 195 -11.15 21.02 3.54
C ALA A 195 -10.87 20.06 2.37
N LEU A 196 -10.63 20.65 1.19
CA LEU A 196 -9.97 19.96 0.06
C LEU A 196 -8.54 19.54 0.46
N PRO A 197 -7.87 18.67 -0.31
CA PRO A 197 -6.46 18.38 -0.09
C PRO A 197 -5.64 19.65 0.09
N PHE A 198 -4.72 19.65 1.06
CA PHE A 198 -3.76 20.72 1.29
C PHE A 198 -2.91 20.97 0.03
N GLU A 199 -2.50 19.89 -0.63
CA GLU A 199 -1.75 19.94 -1.89
C GLU A 199 -2.08 18.70 -2.73
N THR A 200 -2.18 18.89 -4.05
CA THR A 200 -2.16 17.81 -5.02
C THR A 200 -1.06 18.09 -6.04
N ARG A 201 -0.16 17.13 -6.25
CA ARG A 201 0.96 17.27 -7.18
C ARG A 201 1.11 16.07 -8.09
N THR A 202 1.02 16.31 -9.39
CA THR A 202 1.32 15.32 -10.43
C THR A 202 2.82 15.03 -10.45
N ILE A 203 3.17 13.75 -10.56
CA ILE A 203 4.55 13.28 -10.59
C ILE A 203 4.78 12.53 -11.90
N ASP A 204 5.81 12.92 -12.65
CA ASP A 204 6.25 12.14 -13.80
C ASP A 204 7.29 11.11 -13.35
N LEU A 205 6.96 9.83 -13.49
CA LEU A 205 7.85 8.70 -13.19
C LEU A 205 8.54 8.15 -14.44
N GLY A 206 8.17 8.65 -15.62
CA GLY A 206 8.65 8.14 -16.91
C GLY A 206 7.91 6.89 -17.39
N ARG A 207 8.49 6.23 -18.39
CA ARG A 207 7.94 5.07 -19.10
C ARG A 207 9.03 4.03 -19.34
N VAL A 208 8.65 2.76 -19.35
CA VAL A 208 9.49 1.63 -19.80
C VAL A 208 8.82 1.00 -21.00
N ASP A 209 9.53 0.90 -22.14
CA ASP A 209 9.00 0.37 -23.40
C ASP A 209 7.63 0.97 -23.81
N GLY A 210 7.45 2.26 -23.51
CA GLY A 210 6.21 2.97 -23.80
C GLY A 210 5.10 2.80 -22.75
N VAL A 211 5.26 1.93 -21.75
CA VAL A 211 4.32 1.73 -20.65
C VAL A 211 4.63 2.69 -19.49
N PRO A 212 3.65 3.46 -18.96
CA PRO A 212 3.89 4.35 -17.83
C PRO A 212 4.18 3.58 -16.54
N LEU A 213 5.17 4.05 -15.78
CA LEU A 213 5.35 3.62 -14.39
C LEU A 213 4.24 4.21 -13.54
N GLY A 214 3.53 3.39 -12.79
CA GLY A 214 2.50 3.77 -11.83
C GLY A 214 2.95 3.50 -10.41
N PHE A 215 2.66 4.41 -9.47
CA PHE A 215 2.89 4.17 -8.04
C PHE A 215 2.16 2.91 -7.55
N THR A 216 2.79 2.14 -6.66
CA THR A 216 2.17 0.95 -6.04
C THR A 216 2.24 0.92 -4.52
N ASP A 217 3.13 1.70 -3.88
CA ASP A 217 3.10 1.97 -2.44
C ASP A 217 4.09 3.10 -2.09
N ALA A 218 4.06 3.60 -0.84
CA ALA A 218 5.06 4.53 -0.32
C ALA A 218 5.29 4.45 1.19
N ALA A 219 6.53 4.73 1.59
CA ALA A 219 6.95 4.89 2.98
C ALA A 219 7.63 6.25 3.19
N ALA A 220 7.30 6.91 4.29
CA ALA A 220 7.91 8.19 4.66
C ALA A 220 9.22 8.00 5.40
N LEU A 221 10.20 8.84 5.08
CA LEU A 221 11.44 8.96 5.84
C LEU A 221 11.35 10.09 6.87
N PRO A 222 12.10 10.02 7.99
CA PRO A 222 12.08 11.06 9.03
C PRO A 222 12.50 12.46 8.55
N ASP A 223 13.23 12.55 7.44
CA ASP A 223 13.71 13.80 6.84
C ASP A 223 12.71 14.45 5.86
N GLY A 224 11.49 13.89 5.75
CA GLY A 224 10.42 14.41 4.92
C GLY A 224 10.42 13.92 3.47
N ARG A 225 11.39 13.07 3.09
CA ARG A 225 11.36 12.35 1.81
C ARG A 225 10.34 11.22 1.84
N LEU A 226 9.93 10.76 0.66
CA LEU A 226 9.09 9.57 0.49
C LEU A 226 9.84 8.56 -0.38
N VAL A 227 10.01 7.35 0.12
CA VAL A 227 10.34 6.19 -0.72
C VAL A 227 9.05 5.69 -1.34
N PHE A 228 9.06 5.35 -2.61
CA PHE A 228 7.91 4.78 -3.31
C PHE A 228 8.32 3.56 -4.13
N SER A 229 7.40 2.61 -4.30
CA SER A 229 7.47 1.59 -5.33
C SER A 229 6.61 2.00 -6.52
N ALA A 230 7.01 1.55 -7.71
CA ALA A 230 6.27 1.76 -8.93
C ALA A 230 6.44 0.57 -9.90
N VAL A 231 5.42 0.28 -10.68
CA VAL A 231 5.43 -0.78 -11.70
C VAL A 231 4.93 -0.26 -13.04
N ALA A 232 5.48 -0.79 -14.12
CA ALA A 232 5.00 -0.55 -15.47
C ALA A 232 4.20 -1.78 -15.90
N GLU A 233 2.88 -1.68 -15.91
CA GLU A 233 1.99 -2.77 -16.35
C GLU A 233 1.39 -2.45 -17.71
N GLY A 234 1.65 -3.31 -18.69
CA GLY A 234 1.10 -3.17 -20.04
C GLY A 234 -0.43 -3.31 -20.00
N THR A 235 -1.15 -2.55 -20.83
CA THR A 235 -2.64 -2.53 -20.81
C THR A 235 -3.28 -3.18 -22.04
N ASP A 236 -2.60 -4.12 -22.69
CA ASP A 236 -3.08 -4.64 -24.00
C ASP A 236 -4.22 -5.66 -23.91
N ASP A 237 -4.71 -6.02 -22.72
CA ASP A 237 -5.90 -6.88 -22.60
C ASP A 237 -6.80 -6.47 -21.43
N THR A 238 -8.00 -5.96 -21.72
CA THR A 238 -9.03 -5.57 -20.73
C THR A 238 -9.55 -6.71 -19.83
N TYR A 239 -9.07 -7.93 -20.04
CA TYR A 239 -9.45 -9.13 -19.27
C TYR A 239 -8.36 -9.64 -18.32
N ASN A 240 -7.09 -9.32 -18.57
CA ASN A 240 -5.96 -9.69 -17.72
C ASN A 240 -5.31 -8.42 -17.20
N ASP A 241 -4.95 -8.38 -15.92
CA ASP A 241 -4.03 -7.35 -15.44
C ASP A 241 -2.71 -7.62 -16.21
N GLY A 242 -2.36 -6.73 -17.14
CA GLY A 242 -1.39 -7.07 -18.18
C GLY A 242 0.01 -7.25 -17.60
N ALA A 243 0.87 -7.96 -18.35
CA ALA A 243 2.17 -8.37 -17.83
C ALA A 243 2.96 -7.18 -17.27
N CYS A 244 3.46 -7.33 -16.05
CA CYS A 244 4.34 -6.36 -15.43
C CYS A 244 5.67 -6.34 -16.22
N VAL A 245 5.94 -5.21 -16.87
CA VAL A 245 7.09 -4.99 -17.76
C VAL A 245 8.35 -4.72 -16.93
N ASP A 246 8.22 -3.85 -15.93
CA ASP A 246 9.33 -3.51 -15.04
C ASP A 246 8.81 -2.98 -13.70
N ALA A 247 9.67 -2.97 -12.69
CA ALA A 247 9.40 -2.42 -11.38
C ALA A 247 10.60 -1.58 -10.90
N ALA A 248 10.30 -0.50 -10.19
CA ALA A 248 11.29 0.44 -9.68
C ALA A 248 10.97 0.84 -8.24
N ILE A 249 12.01 1.21 -7.50
CA ILE A 249 11.88 1.96 -6.25
C ILE A 249 12.50 3.33 -6.47
N GLY A 250 11.81 4.37 -6.03
CA GLY A 250 12.31 5.73 -6.11
C GLY A 250 12.21 6.50 -4.80
N VAL A 251 12.77 7.70 -4.82
CA VAL A 251 12.73 8.64 -3.70
C VAL A 251 12.20 9.98 -4.20
N LEU A 252 11.10 10.45 -3.62
CA LEU A 252 10.65 11.83 -3.75
C LEU A 252 11.30 12.69 -2.67
N GLY A 253 11.87 13.81 -3.09
CA GLY A 253 12.32 14.87 -2.20
C GLY A 253 11.16 15.52 -1.46
N ALA A 254 11.47 16.21 -0.35
CA ALA A 254 10.48 17.03 0.36
C ALA A 254 9.92 18.17 -0.52
N ASP A 255 10.68 18.55 -1.56
CA ASP A 255 10.28 19.48 -2.61
C ASP A 255 9.34 18.86 -3.64
N GLY A 256 9.01 17.56 -3.55
CA GLY A 256 8.15 16.83 -4.47
C GLY A 256 8.81 16.41 -5.79
N CYS A 257 10.12 16.54 -5.94
CA CYS A 257 10.87 16.10 -7.11
C CYS A 257 11.37 14.66 -6.95
N VAL A 258 11.38 13.87 -8.03
CA VAL A 258 12.00 12.54 -8.04
C VAL A 258 13.53 12.71 -7.97
N GLN A 259 14.13 12.30 -6.86
CA GLN A 259 15.58 12.39 -6.64
C GLN A 259 16.32 11.16 -7.16
N THR A 260 15.67 10.00 -7.12
CA THR A 260 16.25 8.73 -7.53
C THR A 260 15.13 7.81 -7.99
N LEU A 261 15.42 6.98 -9.00
CA LEU A 261 14.55 5.92 -9.48
C LEU A 261 15.43 4.76 -9.94
N GLU A 262 15.35 3.63 -9.24
CA GLU A 262 16.20 2.48 -9.48
C GLU A 262 15.36 1.24 -9.79
N PHE A 263 15.66 0.60 -10.91
CA PHE A 263 14.96 -0.61 -11.33
C PHE A 263 15.35 -1.81 -10.47
N VAL A 264 14.35 -2.63 -10.17
CA VAL A 264 14.44 -3.83 -9.33
C VAL A 264 14.95 -5.01 -10.14
N ARG A 265 16.00 -5.69 -9.68
CA ARG A 265 16.54 -6.88 -10.35
C ARG A 265 16.81 -8.03 -9.35
N PRO A 266 16.47 -9.29 -9.69
CA PRO A 266 15.64 -9.69 -10.84
C PRO A 266 14.25 -9.05 -10.76
N MET A 267 13.59 -8.88 -11.91
CA MET A 267 12.28 -8.23 -11.97
C MET A 267 11.29 -8.97 -11.04
N ARG A 268 10.64 -8.19 -10.17
CA ARG A 268 9.55 -8.59 -9.27
C ARG A 268 8.56 -7.45 -9.25
N LYS A 269 7.27 -7.76 -9.36
CA LYS A 269 6.19 -6.77 -9.23
C LYS A 269 6.09 -6.35 -7.76
N ILE A 270 6.74 -5.24 -7.42
CA ILE A 270 6.76 -4.73 -6.04
C ILE A 270 5.54 -3.84 -5.84
N GLU A 271 4.71 -4.21 -4.86
CA GLU A 271 3.46 -3.52 -4.52
C GLU A 271 3.35 -3.19 -3.03
N GLY A 272 4.47 -3.26 -2.31
CA GLY A 272 4.56 -2.67 -0.99
C GLY A 272 5.98 -2.31 -0.63
N VAL A 273 6.14 -1.17 0.04
CA VAL A 273 7.44 -0.70 0.56
C VAL A 273 7.31 -0.17 1.98
N ASP A 274 8.11 -0.72 2.88
CA ASP A 274 8.44 -0.13 4.18
C ASP A 274 9.90 0.32 4.13
N ALA A 275 10.18 1.52 4.64
CA ALA A 275 11.50 2.13 4.54
C ALA A 275 11.93 2.73 5.88
N ARG A 276 13.20 2.50 6.23
CA ARG A 276 13.84 3.11 7.39
C ARG A 276 15.19 3.71 7.01
N LEU A 277 15.49 4.87 7.56
CA LEU A 277 16.78 5.51 7.42
C LEU A 277 17.74 4.98 8.50
N ASP A 278 18.92 4.51 8.09
CA ASP A 278 20.02 4.02 8.94
C ASP A 278 21.30 4.76 8.54
N GLY A 279 21.56 5.90 9.19
CA GLY A 279 22.57 6.86 8.73
C GLY A 279 22.17 7.46 7.38
N ASP A 280 23.04 7.34 6.38
CA ASP A 280 22.76 7.79 5.02
C ASP A 280 22.11 6.72 4.15
N VAL A 281 21.94 5.51 4.69
CA VAL A 281 21.45 4.35 3.96
C VAL A 281 19.96 4.16 4.23
N ILE A 282 19.17 3.99 3.17
CA ILE A 282 17.76 3.63 3.27
C ILE A 282 17.66 2.11 3.19
N ARG A 283 17.16 1.49 4.26
CA ARG A 283 16.87 0.05 4.29
C ARG A 283 15.40 -0.16 3.98
N LEU A 284 15.14 -1.13 3.10
CA LEU A 284 13.82 -1.42 2.58
C LEU A 284 13.37 -2.81 3.01
N LEU A 285 12.08 -2.94 3.29
CA LEU A 285 11.35 -4.19 3.20
C LEU A 285 10.30 -4.04 2.10
N LEU A 286 10.25 -5.03 1.22
CA LEU A 286 9.43 -4.98 0.01
C LEU A 286 8.56 -6.23 -0.07
N VAL A 287 7.28 -6.07 -0.41
CA VAL A 287 6.41 -7.20 -0.75
C VAL A 287 6.09 -7.22 -2.23
N SER A 288 5.99 -8.42 -2.80
CA SER A 288 5.64 -8.60 -4.20
C SER A 288 4.27 -9.25 -4.38
N ASP A 289 3.56 -8.81 -5.40
CA ASP A 289 2.48 -9.58 -6.02
C ASP A 289 3.07 -10.70 -6.88
N ALA A 290 2.50 -11.90 -6.77
CA ALA A 290 2.89 -13.06 -7.56
C ALA A 290 2.22 -13.11 -8.96
N ASP A 291 1.26 -12.22 -9.25
CA ASP A 291 0.38 -12.21 -10.45
C ASP A 291 -0.41 -13.52 -10.67
N ASP A 292 -0.34 -14.44 -9.71
CA ASP A 292 -0.93 -15.77 -9.75
C ASP A 292 -1.40 -16.14 -8.34
N ARG A 293 -2.71 -16.25 -8.15
CA ARG A 293 -3.36 -16.58 -6.86
C ARG A 293 -2.96 -17.95 -6.32
N SER A 294 -2.36 -18.82 -7.13
CA SER A 294 -1.87 -20.12 -6.67
C SER A 294 -0.47 -20.05 -6.06
N ARG A 295 0.19 -18.89 -6.12
CA ARG A 295 1.56 -18.68 -5.68
C ARG A 295 1.61 -17.68 -4.53
N PRO A 296 2.48 -17.92 -3.52
CA PRO A 296 2.71 -16.95 -2.48
C PRO A 296 3.41 -15.72 -3.03
N GLY A 297 3.01 -14.54 -2.55
CA GLY A 297 3.85 -13.36 -2.56
C GLY A 297 5.07 -13.57 -1.66
N ALA A 298 6.05 -12.69 -1.77
CA ALA A 298 7.30 -12.80 -1.03
C ALA A 298 7.70 -11.48 -0.39
N LEU A 299 8.43 -11.59 0.71
CA LEU A 299 9.09 -10.49 1.40
C LEU A 299 10.56 -10.46 1.00
N TYR A 300 11.04 -9.29 0.63
CA TYR A 300 12.43 -9.02 0.29
C TYR A 300 13.01 -7.91 1.17
N ALA A 301 14.32 -7.95 1.40
CA ALA A 301 15.10 -6.83 1.87
C ALA A 301 15.87 -6.21 0.71
N ALA A 302 16.07 -4.90 0.78
CA ALA A 302 16.93 -4.17 -0.15
C ALA A 302 17.54 -2.94 0.53
N VAL A 303 18.50 -2.35 -0.15
CA VAL A 303 19.18 -1.14 0.32
C VAL A 303 19.25 -0.11 -0.81
N LEU A 304 18.89 1.12 -0.50
CA LEU A 304 19.13 2.29 -1.31
C LEU A 304 20.23 3.13 -0.65
N ALA A 305 21.40 3.17 -1.26
CA ALA A 305 22.46 4.08 -0.88
C ALA A 305 22.21 5.47 -1.52
N PRO A 306 22.73 6.57 -0.94
CA PRO A 306 22.76 7.84 -1.63
C PRO A 306 23.46 7.66 -2.98
N ALA A 307 22.98 8.32 -4.03
CA ALA A 307 23.74 8.44 -5.25
C ALA A 307 25.12 8.99 -4.88
N GLY A 308 26.17 8.19 -5.10
CA GLY A 308 27.54 8.59 -4.79
C GLY A 308 27.86 9.91 -5.48
N GLY A 309 28.26 10.91 -4.70
CA GLY A 309 28.84 12.15 -5.22
C GLY A 309 30.21 11.93 -5.83
#